data_AF-A0A7S4FCM6-F1
#
_entry.id   AF-A0A7S4FCM6-F1
#
_cell.length_a   1.000
_cell.length_b   1.000
_cell.length_c   1.000
_cell.angle_alpha   90.00
_cell.angle_beta   90.00
_cell.angle_gamma   90.00
#
_symmetry.space_group_name_H-M   'P 1'
#
loop_
_entity.id
_entity.type
_entity.pdbx_description
1 polymer ?
#
loop_
_entity_poly.entity_id
_entity_poly.type
_entity_poly.pdbx_seq_one_letter_code
_entity_poly.pdbx_strand_id
1 'polypeptide(L)'
;QADRGDDGQRLAATALFLANDCFKSDIVLFHTQEVIALACLSVAAVTLQIECPPRIRQRIDSEKQAVDETRAALLTLLESSERLAQKDAVSTGPEMGICLHRQLVNARARNAS
;
A
#
# COMPACT_ATOMS: atom_id res chain seq x y z
N GLN A 1 -2.03 -22.08 -18.11
CA GLN A 1 -0.84 -21.98 -17.23
C GLN A 1 0.04 -20.87 -17.78
N ALA A 2 0.62 -20.06 -16.89
CA ALA A 2 1.47 -18.87 -17.15
C ALA A 2 0.75 -17.50 -17.22
N ASP A 3 0.49 -16.91 -16.05
CA ASP A 3 0.52 -15.44 -15.85
C ASP A 3 0.96 -15.02 -14.42
N ARG A 4 1.48 -15.97 -13.61
CA ARG A 4 1.91 -15.69 -12.23
C ARG A 4 3.20 -14.87 -12.13
N GLY A 5 3.93 -14.74 -13.24
CA GLY A 5 5.20 -14.00 -13.28
C GLY A 5 5.00 -12.49 -13.18
N ASP A 6 3.93 -11.97 -13.82
CA ASP A 6 3.63 -10.54 -13.83
C ASP A 6 3.00 -10.08 -12.50
N ASP A 7 2.10 -10.87 -11.92
CA ASP A 7 1.44 -10.55 -10.66
C ASP A 7 2.41 -10.34 -9.49
N GLY A 8 3.43 -11.20 -9.39
CA GLY A 8 4.47 -11.07 -8.36
C GLY A 8 5.28 -9.78 -8.52
N GLN A 9 5.60 -9.41 -9.77
CA GLN A 9 6.35 -8.20 -10.08
C GLN A 9 5.51 -6.94 -9.85
N ARG A 10 4.23 -6.95 -10.25
CA ARG A 10 3.28 -5.86 -10.00
C ARG A 10 3.03 -5.64 -8.52
N LEU A 11 2.88 -6.72 -7.75
CA LEU A 11 2.75 -6.67 -6.30
C LEU A 11 3.99 -6.04 -5.66
N ALA A 12 5.19 -6.50 -6.03
CA ALA A 12 6.45 -5.98 -5.50
C ALA A 12 6.66 -4.51 -5.86
N ALA A 13 6.41 -4.12 -7.12
CA ALA A 13 6.54 -2.74 -7.58
C ALA A 13 5.59 -1.79 -6.84
N THR A 14 4.35 -2.23 -6.62
CA THR A 14 3.35 -1.44 -5.89
C THR A 14 3.69 -1.32 -4.41
N ALA A 15 4.12 -2.42 -3.77
CA ALA A 15 4.57 -2.38 -2.39
C ALA A 15 5.80 -1.49 -2.21
N LEU A 16 6.74 -1.49 -3.16
CA LEU A 16 7.91 -0.61 -3.13
C LEU A 16 7.52 0.87 -3.25
N PHE A 17 6.58 1.18 -4.14
CA PHE A 17 6.03 2.54 -4.25
C PHE A 17 5.45 3.01 -2.91
N LEU A 18 4.63 2.18 -2.26
CA LEU A 18 4.05 2.48 -0.95
C LEU A 18 5.12 2.66 0.14
N ALA A 19 6.14 1.80 0.15
CA ALA A 19 7.23 1.89 1.12
C ALA A 19 8.01 3.21 1.00
N ASN A 20 8.23 3.69 -0.23
CA ASN A 20 8.89 4.98 -0.45
C ASN A 20 8.12 6.15 0.16
N ASP A 21 6.79 6.08 0.21
CA ASP A 21 5.98 7.10 0.87
C ASP A 21 6.00 6.94 2.40
N CYS A 22 6.04 5.71 2.92
CA CYS A 22 6.26 5.46 4.35
C CYS A 22 7.53 6.15 4.86
N PHE A 23 8.64 6.10 4.11
CA PHE A 23 9.92 6.72 4.50
C PHE A 23 9.89 8.25 4.60
N LYS A 24 8.86 8.90 4.08
CA LYS A 24 8.65 10.35 4.20
C LYS A 24 7.78 10.70 5.40
N SER A 25 7.37 9.72 6.20
CA SER A 25 6.45 9.88 7.32
C SER A 25 7.03 9.32 8.62
N ASP A 26 6.40 9.64 9.74
CA ASP A 26 6.82 9.18 11.05
C ASP A 26 6.59 7.68 11.28
N ILE A 27 5.92 6.97 10.35
CA ILE A 27 5.65 5.51 10.43
C ILE A 27 6.94 4.73 10.69
N VAL A 28 8.05 5.16 10.08
CA VAL A 28 9.37 4.50 10.22
C VAL A 28 9.98 4.62 11.61
N LEU A 29 9.46 5.52 12.45
CA LEU A 29 9.91 5.69 13.84
C LEU A 29 9.22 4.72 14.79
N PHE A 30 8.05 4.17 14.40
CA PHE A 30 7.21 3.35 15.29
C PHE A 30 7.22 1.86 14.93
N HIS A 31 7.58 1.51 13.70
CA HIS A 31 7.54 0.12 13.22
C HIS A 31 8.85 -0.28 12.53
N THR A 32 9.17 -1.57 12.59
CA THR A 32 10.36 -2.10 11.91
C THR A 32 10.17 -2.03 10.39
N GLN A 33 11.28 -1.97 9.65
CA GLN A 33 11.26 -1.99 8.18
C GLN A 33 10.52 -3.22 7.62
N GLU A 34 10.60 -4.33 8.34
CA GLU A 34 9.95 -5.57 8.01
C GLU A 34 8.42 -5.50 8.14
N VAL A 35 7.92 -5.00 9.26
CA VAL A 35 6.48 -4.74 9.46
C VAL A 35 5.96 -3.79 8.38
N ILE A 36 6.72 -2.73 8.07
CA ILE A 36 6.37 -1.76 7.02
C ILE A 36 6.28 -2.43 5.66
N ALA A 37 7.25 -3.27 5.30
CA ALA A 37 7.22 -4.01 4.04
C ALA A 37 6.02 -4.98 3.95
N LEU A 38 5.71 -5.69 5.04
CA LEU A 38 4.56 -6.58 5.12
C LEU A 38 3.23 -5.82 4.99
N ALA A 39 3.11 -4.65 5.62
CA ALA A 39 1.95 -3.78 5.48
C ALA A 39 1.80 -3.26 4.04
N CYS A 40 2.89 -2.81 3.41
CA CYS A 40 2.87 -2.36 2.02
C CYS A 40 2.48 -3.49 1.06
N LEU A 41 2.99 -4.71 1.26
CA LEU A 41 2.61 -5.90 0.48
C LEU A 41 1.13 -6.25 0.67
N SER A 42 0.63 -6.21 1.91
CA SER A 42 -0.78 -6.46 2.22
C SER A 42 -1.70 -5.46 1.50
N VAL A 43 -1.34 -4.17 1.58
CA VAL A 43 -2.09 -3.09 0.93
C VAL A 43 -2.03 -3.21 -0.60
N ALA A 44 -0.85 -3.50 -1.17
CA ALA A 44 -0.69 -3.70 -2.61
C ALA A 44 -1.51 -4.89 -3.13
N ALA A 45 -1.52 -6.01 -2.40
CA ALA A 45 -2.30 -7.20 -2.73
C ALA A 45 -3.81 -6.91 -2.80
N VAL A 46 -4.34 -6.22 -1.79
CA VAL A 46 -5.75 -5.80 -1.76
C VAL A 46 -6.07 -4.84 -2.92
N THR A 47 -5.16 -3.93 -3.24
CA THR A 47 -5.35 -2.93 -4.30
C THR A 47 -5.42 -3.56 -5.68
N LEU A 48 -4.48 -4.45 -5.96
CA LEU A 48 -4.35 -5.11 -7.26
C LEU A 48 -5.30 -6.32 -7.39
N GLN A 49 -6.00 -6.70 -6.32
CA GLN A 49 -6.79 -7.94 -6.23
C GLN A 49 -5.95 -9.19 -6.52
N ILE A 50 -4.69 -9.17 -6.05
CA ILE A 50 -3.74 -10.27 -6.17
C ILE A 50 -3.60 -10.96 -4.83
N GLU A 51 -3.55 -12.29 -4.81
CA GLU A 51 -3.28 -13.02 -3.58
C GLU A 51 -1.82 -12.86 -3.13
N CYS A 52 -1.61 -12.47 -1.86
CA CYS A 52 -0.28 -12.57 -1.26
C CYS A 52 0.24 -14.01 -1.31
N PRO A 53 1.52 -14.22 -1.69
CA PRO A 53 2.14 -15.54 -1.63
C PRO A 53 2.01 -16.16 -0.21
N PRO A 54 1.81 -17.48 -0.08
CA PRO A 54 1.52 -18.10 1.22
C PRO A 54 2.54 -17.79 2.32
N ARG A 55 3.82 -17.75 1.97
CA ARG A 55 4.90 -17.39 2.91
C ARG A 55 4.77 -15.96 3.43
N ILE A 56 4.40 -15.01 2.56
CA ILE A 56 4.18 -13.62 2.94
C ILE A 56 2.90 -13.49 3.78
N ARG A 57 1.84 -14.21 3.41
CA ARG A 57 0.59 -14.23 4.18
C ARG A 57 0.81 -14.74 5.61
N GLN A 58 1.52 -15.85 5.76
CA GLN A 58 1.86 -16.38 7.08
C GLN A 58 2.63 -15.37 7.95
N ARG A 59 3.52 -14.59 7.33
CA ARG A 59 4.28 -13.54 8.01
C ARG A 59 3.44 -12.34 8.41
N ILE A 60 2.54 -11.92 7.53
CA ILE A 60 1.52 -10.90 7.85
C ILE A 60 0.71 -11.37 9.06
N ASP A 61 0.28 -12.63 9.07
CA ASP A 61 -0.53 -13.18 10.17
C ASP A 61 0.27 -13.27 11.50
N SER A 62 1.57 -13.58 11.46
CA SER A 62 2.40 -13.63 12.67
C SER A 62 2.64 -12.26 13.30
N GLU A 63 2.60 -11.20 12.50
CA GLU A 63 2.83 -9.81 12.94
C GLU A 63 1.55 -8.96 12.82
N LYS A 64 0.39 -9.63 12.82
CA LYS A 64 -0.89 -9.05 12.41
C LYS A 64 -1.20 -7.69 13.03
N GLN A 65 -1.03 -7.56 14.35
CA GLN A 65 -1.34 -6.31 15.04
C GLN A 65 -0.49 -5.15 14.52
N ALA A 66 0.84 -5.31 14.48
CA ALA A 66 1.74 -4.26 14.01
C ALA A 66 1.53 -3.95 12.52
N VAL A 67 1.22 -4.98 11.71
CA VAL A 67 0.90 -4.83 10.29
C VAL A 67 -0.41 -4.07 10.09
N ASP A 68 -1.45 -4.34 10.88
CA ASP A 68 -2.74 -3.66 10.80
C ASP A 68 -2.63 -2.19 11.24
N GLU A 69 -1.87 -1.90 12.30
CA GLU A 69 -1.56 -0.53 12.74
C GLU A 69 -0.79 0.25 11.66
N THR A 70 0.26 -0.36 11.11
CA THR A 70 1.07 0.26 10.04
C THR A 70 0.25 0.48 8.77
N ARG A 71 -0.61 -0.48 8.42
CA ARG A 71 -1.53 -0.38 7.29
C ARG A 71 -2.51 0.77 7.48
N ALA A 72 -3.07 0.95 8.68
CA ALA A 72 -3.98 2.05 8.96
C ALA A 72 -3.27 3.41 8.81
N ALA A 73 -2.06 3.53 9.37
CA ALA A 73 -1.24 4.73 9.24
C ALA A 73 -0.88 5.04 7.77
N LEU A 74 -0.49 4.02 7.01
CA LEU A 74 -0.20 4.14 5.58
C LEU A 74 -1.43 4.63 4.80
N LEU A 75 -2.61 4.06 5.03
CA LEU A 75 -3.83 4.51 4.35
C LEU A 75 -4.18 5.96 4.69
N THR A 76 -3.99 6.40 5.94
CA THR A 76 -4.18 7.81 6.32
C THR A 76 -3.16 8.74 5.68
N LEU A 77 -1.89 8.33 5.60
CA LEU A 77 -0.83 9.06 4.91
C LEU A 77 -1.14 9.21 3.42
N LEU A 78 -1.66 8.15 2.82
CA LEU A 78 -2.11 8.20 1.45
C LEU A 78 -3.25 9.23 1.34
N GLU A 79 -4.34 9.07 2.07
CA GLU A 79 -5.49 10.00 2.01
C GLU A 79 -5.11 11.48 2.22
N SER A 80 -4.11 11.79 3.04
CA SER A 80 -3.59 13.16 3.18
C SER A 80 -2.81 13.62 1.94
N SER A 81 -1.98 12.76 1.37
CA SER A 81 -1.22 13.03 0.14
C SER A 81 -2.12 13.30 -1.06
N GLU A 82 -3.25 12.58 -1.19
CA GLU A 82 -4.24 12.84 -2.24
C GLU A 82 -4.90 14.21 -2.08
N ARG A 83 -5.31 14.56 -0.85
CA ARG A 83 -5.93 15.86 -0.58
C ARG A 83 -4.99 17.02 -0.90
N LEU A 84 -3.70 16.86 -0.62
CA LEU A 84 -2.67 17.83 -1.00
C LEU A 84 -2.51 17.89 -2.53
N ALA A 85 -2.37 16.74 -3.20
CA ALA A 85 -2.27 16.69 -4.66
C ALA A 85 -3.50 17.29 -5.38
N GLN A 86 -4.71 17.09 -4.87
CA GLN A 86 -5.94 17.70 -5.39
C GLN A 86 -5.97 19.22 -5.17
N LYS A 87 -5.42 19.70 -4.07
CA LYS A 87 -5.27 21.14 -3.79
C LYS A 87 -4.22 21.80 -4.70
N ASP A 88 -3.20 21.05 -5.07
CA ASP A 88 -2.10 21.49 -5.94
C ASP A 88 -2.36 21.21 -7.44
N ALA A 89 -3.52 20.64 -7.79
CA ALA A 89 -3.94 20.29 -9.16
C ALA A 89 -4.24 21.50 -10.08
N VAL A 90 -3.58 22.63 -9.84
CA VAL A 90 -3.34 23.70 -10.82
C VAL A 90 -2.02 23.47 -11.58
N SER A 91 -1.18 22.49 -11.22
CA SER A 91 0.12 22.31 -11.88
C SER A 91 0.63 20.85 -11.88
N THR A 92 0.36 20.14 -12.98
CA THR A 92 1.17 19.04 -13.60
C THR A 92 1.68 17.84 -12.76
N GLY A 93 1.03 16.66 -12.93
CA GLY A 93 1.59 15.28 -12.88
C GLY A 93 2.09 14.73 -11.52
N PRO A 94 2.09 13.39 -11.25
CA PRO A 94 2.10 12.26 -12.19
C PRO A 94 0.88 11.33 -12.08
N GLU A 95 0.29 10.97 -13.21
CA GLU A 95 -0.99 10.24 -13.33
C GLU A 95 -1.01 8.84 -12.70
N MET A 96 0.15 8.21 -12.50
CA MET A 96 0.26 6.84 -11.99
C MET A 96 0.09 6.75 -10.47
N GLY A 97 0.66 7.73 -9.74
CA GLY A 97 0.51 7.83 -8.29
C GLY A 97 -0.95 8.04 -7.92
N ILE A 98 -1.59 9.03 -8.54
CA ILE A 98 -3.02 9.36 -8.33
C ILE A 98 -3.94 8.19 -8.69
N CYS A 99 -3.63 7.43 -9.76
CA CYS A 99 -4.43 6.27 -10.17
C CYS A 99 -4.38 5.12 -9.15
N LEU A 100 -3.18 4.73 -8.70
CA LEU A 100 -3.00 3.73 -7.63
C LEU A 100 -3.67 4.18 -6.34
N HIS A 101 -3.52 5.45 -6.01
CA HIS A 101 -4.10 6.09 -4.83
C HIS A 101 -5.63 6.05 -4.81
N ARG A 102 -6.25 6.41 -5.93
CA ARG A 102 -7.71 6.35 -6.10
C ARG A 102 -8.21 4.91 -6.02
N GLN A 103 -7.46 3.94 -6.56
CA GLN A 103 -7.80 2.52 -6.44
C GLN A 103 -7.72 2.03 -4.98
N LEU A 104 -6.72 2.49 -4.21
CA LEU A 104 -6.54 2.22 -2.77
C LEU A 104 -7.71 2.73 -1.92
N VAL A 105 -8.11 3.99 -2.12
CA VAL A 105 -9.25 4.60 -1.42
C VAL A 105 -10.55 3.86 -1.76
N ASN A 106 -10.78 3.52 -3.03
CA ASN A 106 -11.95 2.76 -3.47
C ASN A 106 -11.96 1.30 -2.98
N ALA A 107 -10.80 0.69 -2.73
CA ALA A 107 -10.70 -0.64 -2.12
C ALA A 107 -11.09 -0.62 -0.63
N ARG A 108 -10.83 0.49 0.08
CA ARG A 108 -11.27 0.68 1.48
C ARG A 108 -12.79 0.78 1.60
N ALA A 109 -13.44 1.55 0.73
CA ALA A 109 -14.90 1.70 0.72
C ALA A 109 -15.64 0.35 0.56
N ARG A 110 -15.05 -0.59 -0.19
CA ARG A 110 -15.62 -1.93 -0.43
C ARG A 110 -15.47 -2.91 0.74
N ASN A 111 -14.55 -2.66 1.67
CA ASN A 111 -14.32 -3.51 2.85
C ASN A 111 -15.02 -3.00 4.12
N ALA A 112 -15.73 -1.87 4.04
CA ALA A 112 -16.48 -1.27 5.15
C ALA A 112 -18.01 -1.47 5.04
N SER A 113 -18.48 -2.18 3.99
CA SER A 113 -19.85 -2.73 3.86
C SER A 113 -19.84 -4.22 4.15
#